data_AF-A0A258BM70-F1
#
_entry.id   AF-A0A258BM70-F1
#
_cell.length_a   1.000
_cell.length_b   1.000
_cell.length_c   1.000
_cell.angle_alpha   90.00
_cell.angle_beta   90.00
_cell.angle_gamma   90.00
#
_symmetry.space_group_name_H-M   'P 1'
#
loop_
_entity.id
_entity.type
_entity.pdbx_description
1 polymer ?
#
loop_
_entity_poly.entity_id
_entity_poly.type
_entity_poly.pdbx_seq_one_letter_code
_entity_poly.pdbx_strand_id
1 'polypeptide(L)'
;MSLNVKDPEAHRLAQAIAQATGQSMTRVVTEALREKLAGLEARRGRASVTELLAIAGRAAAHVPPGYTDHADLLYDANGLPK
;
A
#
# COMPACT_ATOMS: atom_id res chain seq x y z
N MET A 1 -18.19 0.02 22.82
CA MET A 1 -18.82 1.09 22.03
C MET A 1 -19.76 0.44 21.01
N SER A 2 -20.88 1.07 20.66
CA SER A 2 -21.81 0.60 19.64
C SER A 2 -21.69 1.41 18.36
N LEU A 3 -21.67 0.74 17.21
CA LEU A 3 -21.76 1.35 15.88
C LEU A 3 -23.25 1.39 15.48
N ASN A 4 -23.81 2.58 15.25
CA ASN A 4 -25.20 2.74 14.83
C ASN A 4 -25.28 3.13 13.36
N VAL A 5 -25.77 2.23 12.51
CA VAL A 5 -25.96 2.47 11.07
C VAL A 5 -27.45 2.36 10.77
N LYS A 6 -28.10 3.48 10.47
CA LYS A 6 -29.55 3.58 10.18
C LYS A 6 -29.87 3.55 8.68
N ASP A 7 -29.00 2.94 7.90
CA ASP A 7 -29.19 2.80 6.46
C ASP A 7 -29.95 1.49 6.14
N PRO A 8 -31.14 1.54 5.52
CA PRO A 8 -31.94 0.35 5.23
C PRO A 8 -31.25 -0.62 4.27
N GLU A 9 -30.45 -0.12 3.34
CA GLU A 9 -29.73 -0.95 2.38
C GLU A 9 -28.59 -1.72 3.03
N ALA A 10 -27.79 -1.06 3.87
CA ALA A 10 -26.74 -1.69 4.66
C ALA A 10 -27.29 -2.83 5.54
N HIS A 11 -28.46 -2.59 6.16
CA HIS A 11 -29.13 -3.63 6.94
C HIS A 11 -29.56 -4.82 6.08
N ARG A 12 -30.20 -4.56 4.93
CA ARG A 12 -30.63 -5.60 3.98
C ARG A 12 -29.45 -6.44 3.47
N LEU A 13 -28.35 -5.78 3.09
CA LEU A 13 -27.15 -6.45 2.59
C LEU A 13 -26.49 -7.30 3.67
N ALA A 14 -26.29 -6.75 4.87
CA ALA A 14 -25.71 -7.49 5.99
C ALA A 14 -26.57 -8.70 6.39
N GLN A 15 -27.90 -8.56 6.36
CA GLN A 15 -28.83 -9.65 6.66
C GLN A 15 -28.78 -10.74 5.59
N ALA A 16 -28.77 -10.39 4.30
CA ALA A 16 -28.70 -11.35 3.21
C ALA A 16 -27.40 -12.17 3.26
N ILE A 17 -26.26 -11.52 3.50
CA ILE A 17 -24.97 -12.20 3.64
C ILE A 17 -24.95 -13.09 4.89
N ALA A 18 -25.48 -12.61 6.02
CA ALA A 18 -25.58 -13.40 7.24
C ALA A 18 -26.39 -14.68 7.04
N GLN A 19 -27.55 -14.58 6.36
CA GLN A 19 -28.39 -15.74 6.02
C GLN A 19 -27.67 -16.71 5.08
N ALA A 20 -27.02 -16.20 4.03
CA ALA A 20 -26.31 -17.03 3.07
C ALA A 20 -25.09 -17.76 3.65
N THR A 21 -24.44 -17.17 4.65
CA THR A 21 -23.20 -17.69 5.26
C THR A 21 -23.41 -18.42 6.59
N GLY A 22 -24.60 -18.34 7.18
CA GLY A 22 -24.88 -18.82 8.54
C GLY A 22 -24.16 -18.03 9.64
N GLN A 23 -23.59 -16.88 9.32
CA GLN A 23 -22.89 -16.02 10.28
C GLN A 23 -23.82 -14.99 10.92
N SER A 24 -23.42 -14.39 12.04
CA SER A 24 -24.15 -13.26 12.62
C SER A 24 -23.91 -11.98 11.80
N MET A 25 -24.91 -11.08 11.75
CA MET A 25 -24.75 -9.77 11.09
C MET A 25 -23.55 -8.99 11.63
N THR A 26 -23.28 -9.06 12.94
CA THR A 26 -22.12 -8.43 13.56
C THR A 26 -20.82 -8.97 12.96
N ARG A 27 -20.71 -10.29 12.76
CA ARG A 27 -19.53 -10.92 12.15
C ARG A 27 -19.35 -10.47 10.71
N VAL A 28 -20.42 -10.51 9.92
CA VAL A 28 -20.44 -10.05 8.52
C VAL A 28 -19.94 -8.60 8.39
N VAL A 29 -20.54 -7.69 9.18
CA VAL A 29 -20.16 -6.26 9.14
C VAL A 29 -18.71 -6.06 9.60
N THR A 30 -18.29 -6.78 10.65
CA THR A 30 -16.92 -6.68 11.17
C THR A 30 -15.89 -7.16 10.13
N GLU A 31 -16.17 -8.28 9.45
CA GLU A 31 -15.28 -8.84 8.43
C GLU A 31 -15.19 -7.94 7.20
N ALA A 32 -16.33 -7.43 6.70
CA ALA A 32 -16.36 -6.50 5.58
C ALA A 32 -15.58 -5.20 5.87
N LEU A 33 -15.74 -4.63 7.07
CA LEU A 33 -14.98 -3.45 7.49
C LEU A 33 -13.49 -3.74 7.63
N ARG A 34 -13.12 -4.90 8.18
CA ARG A 34 -11.72 -5.33 8.31
C ARG A 34 -11.05 -5.48 6.95
N GLU A 35 -11.71 -6.15 6.01
CA GLU A 35 -11.19 -6.33 4.65
C GLU A 35 -11.00 -4.98 3.95
N LYS A 36 -11.98 -4.08 4.07
CA LYS A 36 -11.89 -2.73 3.52
C LYS A 36 -10.72 -1.95 4.12
N LEU A 37 -10.53 -2.03 5.44
CA LEU A 37 -9.44 -1.36 6.13
C LEU A 37 -8.07 -1.91 5.70
N ALA A 38 -7.92 -3.24 5.67
CA ALA A 38 -6.69 -3.90 5.23
C ALA A 38 -6.31 -3.50 3.79
N GLY A 39 -7.29 -3.40 2.89
CA GLY A 39 -7.06 -2.92 1.52
C GLY A 39 -6.61 -1.46 1.45
N LEU A 40 -7.09 -0.59 2.34
CA LEU A 40 -6.66 0.81 2.42
C LEU A 40 -5.25 0.94 3.04
N GLU A 41 -4.95 0.16 4.06
CA GLU A 41 -3.63 0.13 4.70
C GLU A 41 -2.55 -0.41 3.75
N ALA A 42 -2.85 -1.48 3.01
CA ALA A 42 -1.95 -2.03 2.00
C ALA A 42 -1.59 -1.00 0.91
N ARG A 43 -2.54 -0.12 0.54
CA ARG A 43 -2.30 0.99 -0.41
C ARG A 43 -1.48 2.13 0.21
N ARG A 44 -1.59 2.36 1.52
CA ARG A 44 -0.82 3.41 2.22
C ARG A 44 0.63 3.00 2.48
N GLY A 45 0.91 1.71 2.68
CA GLY A 45 2.22 1.23 3.11
C GLY A 45 3.28 1.09 2.02
N ARG A 46 2.91 1.14 0.73
CA ARG A 46 3.87 0.98 -0.38
C ARG A 46 3.54 1.98 -1.49
N ALA A 47 4.52 2.83 -1.82
CA ALA A 47 4.47 3.58 -3.07
C ALA A 47 4.34 2.59 -4.23
N SER A 48 3.42 2.86 -5.15
CA SER A 48 3.30 2.10 -6.39
C SER A 48 4.60 2.18 -7.19
N VAL A 49 4.86 1.18 -8.03
CA VAL A 49 6.01 1.20 -8.96
C VAL A 49 6.00 2.48 -9.81
N THR A 50 4.82 2.93 -10.23
CA THR A 50 4.65 4.19 -10.98
C THR A 50 5.11 5.40 -10.17
N GLU A 51 4.74 5.49 -8.88
CA GLU A 51 5.20 6.58 -8.00
C GLU A 51 6.70 6.54 -7.78
N LEU A 52 7.28 5.35 -7.59
CA LEU A 52 8.73 5.17 -7.45
C LEU A 52 9.48 5.61 -8.72
N LEU A 53 9.00 5.21 -9.90
CA LEU A 53 9.58 5.63 -11.18
C LEU A 53 9.43 7.14 -11.41
N ALA A 54 8.31 7.73 -11.00
CA ALA A 54 8.13 9.18 -11.08
C ALA A 54 9.11 9.93 -10.17
N ILE A 55 9.39 9.41 -8.97
CA ILE A 55 10.44 9.95 -8.09
C ILE A 55 11.81 9.81 -8.76
N ALA A 56 12.14 8.63 -9.29
CA ALA A 56 13.41 8.37 -9.95
C ALA A 56 13.64 9.30 -11.16
N GLY A 57 12.62 9.52 -11.98
CA GLY A 57 12.68 10.45 -13.12
C GLY A 57 12.93 11.90 -12.69
N ARG A 58 12.25 12.37 -11.63
CA ARG A 58 12.50 13.70 -11.06
C ARG A 58 13.92 13.82 -10.50
N ALA A 59 14.40 12.80 -9.81
CA ALA A 59 15.75 12.79 -9.25
C ALA A 59 16.83 12.80 -10.35
N ALA A 60 16.65 12.00 -11.40
CA ALA A 60 17.58 11.91 -12.53
C ALA A 60 17.76 13.25 -13.25
N ALA A 61 16.71 14.08 -13.34
CA ALA A 61 16.79 15.41 -13.94
C ALA A 61 17.72 16.39 -13.20
N HIS A 62 18.06 16.09 -11.94
CA HIS A 62 18.97 16.90 -11.13
C HIS A 62 20.40 16.34 -11.10
N VAL A 63 20.67 15.21 -11.75
CA VAL A 63 22.03 14.62 -11.79
C VAL A 63 22.84 15.33 -12.88
N PRO A 64 23.94 16.02 -12.53
CA PRO A 64 24.79 16.66 -13.52
C PRO A 64 25.48 15.61 -14.42
N PRO A 65 25.75 15.95 -15.69
CA PRO A 65 26.50 15.08 -16.58
C PRO A 65 27.93 14.85 -16.06
N GLY A 66 28.49 13.66 -16.33
CA GLY A 66 29.86 13.31 -15.93
C GLY A 66 29.98 12.58 -14.59
N TYR A 67 28.90 11.96 -14.11
CA TYR A 67 28.96 11.08 -12.95
C TYR A 67 29.93 9.91 -13.23
N THR A 68 31.06 9.89 -12.52
CA THR A 68 32.02 8.79 -12.56
C THR A 68 31.51 7.68 -11.66
N ASP A 69 31.73 6.42 -12.05
CA ASP A 69 31.42 5.33 -11.14
C ASP A 69 32.21 5.53 -9.84
N HIS A 70 31.50 5.61 -8.72
CA HIS A 70 32.10 5.70 -7.40
C HIS A 70 33.10 4.57 -7.15
N ALA A 71 32.92 3.39 -7.74
CA ALA A 71 33.86 2.29 -7.67
C ALA A 71 35.22 2.69 -8.27
N ASP A 72 35.22 3.21 -9.50
CA ASP A 72 36.43 3.65 -10.20
C ASP A 72 37.09 4.86 -9.52
N LEU A 73 36.28 5.73 -8.90
CA LEU A 73 36.76 6.90 -8.17
C LEU A 73 37.46 6.52 -6.86
N LEU A 74 36.87 5.62 -6.08
CA LEU A 74 37.25 5.36 -4.69
C LEU A 74 38.15 4.15 -4.52
N TYR A 75 38.14 3.21 -5.46
CA TYR A 75 38.85 1.93 -5.34
C TYR A 75 39.81 1.69 -6.51
N ASP A 76 40.91 1.01 -6.22
CA ASP A 76 41.87 0.52 -7.21
C ASP A 76 41.39 -0.79 -7.86
N ALA A 77 42.19 -1.31 -8.81
CA ALA A 77 41.86 -2.55 -9.52
C ALA A 77 41.80 -3.80 -8.62
N ASN A 78 42.31 -3.71 -7.39
CA ASN A 78 42.23 -4.78 -6.39
C ASN A 78 41.07 -4.56 -5.40
N GLY A 79 40.28 -3.50 -5.56
CA GLY A 79 39.19 -3.13 -4.67
C GLY A 79 39.64 -2.48 -3.38
N LEU A 80 40.89 -2.00 -3.30
CA LEU A 80 41.39 -1.27 -2.14
C LEU A 80 41.11 0.23 -2.29
N PRO A 81 40.86 0.96 -1.18
CA PRO A 81 40.70 2.41 -1.22
C PRO A 81 41.94 3.09 -1.83
N LYS A 82 41.70 4.03 -2.74
CA LYS A 82 42.74 4.92 -3.29
C LYS A 82 43.13 6.02 -2.29
#